data_AF-A0A1Z9KBN9-F1
#
_entry.id   AF-A0A1Z9KBN9-F1
#
_cell.length_a   1.000
_cell.length_b   1.000
_cell.length_c   1.000
_cell.angle_alpha   90.00
_cell.angle_beta   90.00
_cell.angle_gamma   90.00
#
_symmetry.space_group_name_H-M   'P 1'
#
loop_
_entity.id
_entity.type
_entity.pdbx_description
1 polymer ?
#
loop_
_entity_poly.entity_id
_entity_poly.type
_entity_poly.pdbx_seq_one_letter_code
_entity_poly.pdbx_strand_id
1 'polypeptide(L)'
;MPTGTCAQAHYNMQSKNLLKTAIIILLISSGSAIAEISTSDPFAVSNFSPLVKIHGLPAPRSANIMTKGSLRGTIQASLSNNFSESLGEQQSILLDGETLNTELSIDYGLGNKAELSLVVPYSKHSGGNLDGFIENWHSFFDLPDGGRRHSPKNRLLYQVKNNGRESFALGPNSTGALGDISIIFSKNLSDRKNQ
;
A
#
# COMPACT_ATOMS: atom_id res chain seq x y z
N MET A 1 -34.10 -14.03 -32.48
CA MET A 1 -33.50 -12.67 -32.50
C MET A 1 -32.51 -12.55 -31.35
N PRO A 2 -31.19 -12.54 -31.58
CA PRO A 2 -30.21 -12.14 -30.56
C PRO A 2 -29.46 -10.89 -31.04
N THR A 3 -29.65 -9.75 -30.36
CA THR A 3 -28.87 -8.53 -30.59
C THR A 3 -28.49 -7.94 -29.24
N GLY A 4 -27.25 -8.16 -28.80
CA GLY A 4 -26.76 -7.57 -27.55
C GLY A 4 -25.25 -7.71 -27.30
N THR A 5 -24.56 -8.65 -27.93
CA THR A 5 -23.18 -8.98 -27.55
C THR A 5 -22.10 -8.14 -28.25
N CYS A 6 -22.41 -7.47 -29.37
CA CYS A 6 -21.39 -6.76 -30.17
C CYS A 6 -21.06 -5.35 -29.64
N ALA A 7 -22.04 -4.65 -29.03
CA ALA A 7 -21.86 -3.29 -28.53
C ALA A 7 -20.99 -3.22 -27.25
N GLN A 8 -21.12 -4.20 -26.36
CA GLN A 8 -20.37 -4.27 -25.10
C GLN A 8 -18.86 -4.48 -25.32
N ALA A 9 -18.49 -5.26 -26.35
CA ALA A 9 -17.10 -5.55 -26.69
C ALA A 9 -16.39 -4.33 -27.31
N HIS A 10 -17.09 -3.56 -28.14
CA HIS A 10 -16.56 -2.33 -28.76
C HIS A 10 -16.26 -1.24 -27.72
N TYR A 11 -17.15 -1.05 -26.74
CA TYR A 11 -16.95 -0.08 -25.65
C TYR A 11 -15.74 -0.44 -24.77
N ASN A 12 -15.59 -1.72 -24.41
CA ASN A 12 -14.45 -2.21 -23.62
C ASN A 12 -13.10 -2.15 -24.36
N MET A 13 -13.11 -2.18 -25.70
CA MET A 13 -11.90 -2.07 -26.51
C MET A 13 -11.48 -0.61 -26.72
N GLN A 14 -12.44 0.30 -26.88
CA GLN A 14 -12.16 1.74 -26.95
C GLN A 14 -11.65 2.31 -25.61
N SER A 15 -12.22 1.90 -24.46
CA SER A 15 -11.77 2.36 -23.14
C SER A 15 -10.36 1.90 -22.79
N LYS A 16 -9.99 0.65 -23.13
CA LYS A 16 -8.63 0.12 -22.95
C LYS A 16 -7.60 0.85 -23.82
N ASN A 17 -7.97 1.26 -25.03
CA ASN A 17 -7.09 2.02 -25.91
C ASN A 17 -6.93 3.47 -25.43
N LEU A 18 -8.01 4.11 -24.95
CA LEU A 18 -7.95 5.43 -24.34
C LEU A 18 -7.09 5.46 -23.08
N LEU A 19 -7.19 4.44 -22.22
CA LEU A 19 -6.36 4.32 -21.02
C LEU A 19 -4.87 4.15 -21.37
N LYS A 20 -4.55 3.31 -22.36
CA LYS A 20 -3.18 3.14 -22.87
C LYS A 20 -2.64 4.45 -23.47
N THR A 21 -3.44 5.15 -24.27
CA THR A 21 -3.05 6.43 -24.85
C THR A 21 -2.86 7.51 -23.78
N ALA A 22 -3.70 7.55 -22.75
CA ALA A 22 -3.54 8.47 -21.61
C ALA A 22 -2.27 8.19 -20.80
N ILE A 23 -1.94 6.91 -20.55
CA ILE A 23 -0.69 6.50 -19.89
C ILE A 23 0.53 6.90 -20.73
N ILE A 24 0.47 6.70 -22.05
CA ILE A 24 1.55 7.07 -22.97
C ILE A 24 1.74 8.60 -23.03
N ILE A 25 0.66 9.38 -23.08
CA ILE A 25 0.73 10.85 -23.06
C ILE A 25 1.31 11.34 -21.72
N LEU A 26 0.91 10.74 -20.60
CA LEU A 26 1.43 11.05 -19.26
C LEU A 26 2.94 10.74 -19.15
N LEU A 27 3.40 9.65 -19.77
CA LEU A 27 4.81 9.26 -19.83
C LEU A 27 5.64 10.16 -20.75
N ILE A 28 5.07 10.68 -21.85
CA ILE A 28 5.77 11.54 -22.81
C ILE A 28 5.85 13.00 -22.33
N SER A 29 4.94 13.46 -21.45
CA SER A 29 5.01 14.78 -20.81
C SER A 29 6.03 14.89 -19.67
N SER A 30 7.06 14.03 -19.67
CA SER A 30 8.14 14.06 -18.69
C SER A 30 8.99 15.32 -18.88
N GLY A 31 8.60 16.41 -18.21
CA GLY A 31 9.53 17.48 -17.86
C GLY A 31 10.72 16.88 -17.09
N SER A 32 11.86 17.58 -17.08
CA SER A 32 13.06 17.14 -16.36
C SER A 32 12.72 16.75 -14.91
N ALA A 33 12.61 15.46 -14.65
CA ALA A 33 12.43 14.94 -13.31
C ALA A 33 13.76 15.10 -12.58
N ILE A 34 13.86 16.12 -11.74
CA ILE A 34 14.98 16.24 -10.82
C ILE A 34 14.70 15.24 -9.70
N ALA A 35 15.49 14.17 -9.65
CA ALA A 35 15.50 13.28 -8.50
C ALA A 35 16.21 14.01 -7.36
N GLU A 36 15.43 14.59 -6.45
CA GLU A 36 15.94 15.20 -5.22
C GLU A 36 16.03 14.12 -4.14
N ILE A 37 17.23 13.84 -3.66
CA ILE A 37 17.43 13.02 -2.45
C ILE A 37 17.34 13.97 -1.27
N SER A 38 16.17 14.05 -0.63
CA SER A 38 16.01 14.77 0.61
C SER A 38 16.46 13.88 1.76
N THR A 39 17.52 14.28 2.46
CA THR A 39 17.98 13.63 3.70
C THR A 39 17.20 14.08 4.93
N SER A 40 16.33 15.09 4.77
CA SER A 40 15.57 15.70 5.86
C SER A 40 14.11 15.25 5.92
N ASP A 41 13.60 14.59 4.89
CA ASP A 41 12.23 14.12 4.85
C ASP A 41 12.09 12.75 5.53
N PRO A 42 11.00 12.52 6.28
CA PRO A 42 10.78 11.22 6.87
C PRO A 42 10.45 10.20 5.78
N PHE A 43 10.89 8.97 5.99
CA PHE A 43 10.33 7.86 5.23
C PHE A 43 8.85 7.71 5.58
N ALA A 44 7.98 7.74 4.57
CA ALA A 44 6.55 7.52 4.74
C ALA A 44 6.27 6.03 5.03
N VAL A 45 6.69 5.53 6.20
CA VAL A 45 6.45 4.17 6.64
C VAL A 45 5.32 4.17 7.67
N SER A 46 4.42 3.20 7.56
CA SER A 46 3.31 2.98 8.50
C SER A 46 3.31 1.54 8.99
N ASN A 47 2.43 1.22 9.96
CA ASN A 47 2.25 -0.15 10.40
C ASN A 47 1.40 -0.92 9.37
N PHE A 48 2.05 -1.84 8.66
CA PHE A 48 1.43 -2.65 7.60
C PHE A 48 0.78 -3.95 8.08
N SER A 49 0.61 -4.13 9.40
CA SER A 49 -0.19 -5.23 9.94
C SER A 49 -1.61 -5.19 9.35
N PRO A 50 -2.17 -6.33 8.92
CA PRO A 50 -3.52 -6.38 8.36
C PRO A 50 -4.60 -5.94 9.36
N LEU A 51 -4.32 -6.03 10.67
CA LEU A 51 -5.23 -5.59 11.72
C LEU A 51 -5.13 -4.09 12.04
N VAL A 52 -4.02 -3.42 11.68
CA VAL A 52 -3.81 -1.99 11.96
C VAL A 52 -4.20 -1.12 10.77
N LYS A 53 -3.96 -1.61 9.55
CA LYS A 53 -4.23 -0.91 8.29
C LYS A 53 -5.65 -0.37 8.15
N ILE A 54 -6.64 -1.04 8.74
CA ILE A 54 -8.05 -0.64 8.72
C ILE A 54 -8.34 0.68 9.45
N HIS A 55 -7.41 1.17 10.27
CA HIS A 55 -7.57 2.42 11.03
C HIS A 55 -7.12 3.67 10.28
N GLY A 56 -6.56 3.53 9.07
CA GLY A 56 -6.21 4.68 8.22
C GLY A 56 -5.19 5.63 8.86
N LEU A 57 -4.25 5.11 9.66
CA LEU A 57 -3.26 5.95 10.34
C LEU A 57 -2.38 6.69 9.31
N PRO A 58 -2.18 8.01 9.47
CA PRO A 58 -1.37 8.79 8.53
C PRO A 58 0.11 8.39 8.63
N ALA A 59 0.77 8.30 7.47
CA ALA A 59 2.22 8.15 7.41
C ALA A 59 2.93 9.48 7.75
N PRO A 60 4.19 9.44 8.23
CA PRO A 60 5.03 10.62 8.31
C PRO A 60 5.15 11.31 6.95
N ARG A 61 5.10 12.65 6.93
CA ARG A 61 5.23 13.46 5.72
C ARG A 61 6.22 14.60 5.93
N SER A 62 6.74 15.14 4.83
CA SER A 62 7.65 16.30 4.87
C SER A 62 7.00 17.49 5.56
N ALA A 63 7.81 18.25 6.30
CA ALA A 63 7.43 19.57 6.81
C ALA A 63 7.65 20.70 5.79
N ASN A 64 8.38 20.41 4.71
CA ASN A 64 8.62 21.35 3.61
C ASN A 64 7.39 21.37 2.70
N ILE A 65 6.79 22.54 2.56
CA ILE A 65 5.59 22.74 1.74
C ILE A 65 5.99 23.05 0.30
N MET A 66 5.24 22.49 -0.66
CA MET A 66 5.39 22.79 -2.08
C MET A 66 5.35 24.30 -2.40
N THR A 67 6.20 24.74 -3.32
CA THR A 67 6.16 26.12 -3.85
C THR A 67 4.88 26.35 -4.66
N LYS A 68 4.38 27.59 -4.72
CA LYS A 68 3.12 27.90 -5.42
C LYS A 68 3.15 27.43 -6.87
N GLY A 69 2.12 26.68 -7.27
CA GLY A 69 1.94 26.17 -8.63
C GLY A 69 2.79 24.95 -8.99
N SER A 70 3.64 24.48 -8.07
CA SER A 70 4.42 23.26 -8.27
C SER A 70 3.58 22.01 -8.00
N LEU A 71 3.96 20.91 -8.65
CA LEU A 71 3.31 19.61 -8.53
C LEU A 71 4.38 18.55 -8.26
N ARG A 72 4.10 17.63 -7.34
CA ARG A 72 4.94 16.46 -7.05
C ARG A 72 4.09 15.21 -7.11
N GLY A 73 4.55 14.22 -7.86
CA GLY A 73 3.99 12.88 -7.87
C GLY A 73 4.94 11.91 -7.19
N THR A 74 4.43 11.14 -6.24
CA THR A 74 5.19 10.12 -5.50
C THR A 74 4.51 8.77 -5.66
N ILE A 75 5.28 7.75 -6.00
CA ILE A 75 4.83 6.36 -5.93
C ILE A 75 5.66 5.64 -4.88
N GLN A 76 5.00 5.05 -3.90
CA GLN A 76 5.65 4.23 -2.89
C GLN A 76 5.13 2.79 -2.96
N ALA A 77 6.03 1.81 -2.89
CA ALA A 77 5.67 0.41 -2.79
C ALA A 77 6.32 -0.21 -1.54
N SER A 78 5.54 -0.91 -0.73
CA SER A 78 5.97 -1.58 0.50
C SER A 78 5.48 -3.02 0.51
N LEU A 79 6.41 -3.97 0.63
CA LEU A 79 6.10 -5.38 0.78
C LEU A 79 6.28 -5.78 2.25
N SER A 80 5.29 -6.46 2.81
CA SER A 80 5.31 -6.91 4.21
C SER A 80 4.94 -8.39 4.30
N ASN A 81 5.70 -9.15 5.07
CA ASN A 81 5.36 -10.52 5.45
C ASN A 81 4.79 -10.49 6.87
N ASN A 82 3.62 -11.10 7.04
CA ASN A 82 2.93 -11.19 8.33
C ASN A 82 2.86 -12.66 8.74
N PHE A 83 3.44 -12.97 9.90
CA PHE A 83 3.30 -14.27 10.55
C PHE A 83 3.12 -14.10 12.05
N SER A 84 1.97 -14.52 12.57
CA SER A 84 1.66 -14.52 13.99
C SER A 84 0.60 -15.57 14.27
N GLU A 85 0.84 -16.41 15.26
CA GLU A 85 -0.11 -17.40 15.74
C GLU A 85 -0.29 -17.23 17.25
N SER A 86 -1.54 -17.09 17.68
CA SER A 86 -1.93 -17.05 19.08
C SER A 86 -3.21 -17.86 19.22
N LEU A 87 -3.12 -18.98 19.94
CA LEU A 87 -4.23 -19.92 20.13
C LEU A 87 -4.66 -19.88 21.60
N GLY A 88 -5.93 -19.56 21.83
CA GLY A 88 -6.56 -19.61 23.15
C GLY A 88 -8.00 -20.10 23.04
N GLU A 89 -8.58 -20.55 24.16
CA GLU A 89 -9.95 -21.11 24.19
C GLU A 89 -11.01 -20.07 23.80
N GLN A 90 -10.81 -18.82 24.24
CA GLN A 90 -11.75 -17.72 24.02
C GLN A 90 -11.41 -16.87 22.79
N GLN A 91 -10.13 -16.79 22.42
CA GLN A 91 -9.71 -16.03 21.25
C GLN A 91 -8.51 -16.71 20.58
N SER A 92 -8.56 -16.81 19.26
CA SER A 92 -7.43 -17.25 18.45
C SER A 92 -7.18 -16.27 17.31
N ILE A 93 -5.92 -15.91 17.09
CA ILE A 93 -5.46 -15.06 16.00
C ILE A 93 -4.45 -15.85 15.19
N LEU A 94 -4.66 -15.93 13.89
CA LEU A 94 -3.71 -16.49 12.93
C LEU A 94 -3.54 -15.49 11.80
N LEU A 95 -2.35 -14.93 11.68
CA LEU A 95 -1.95 -14.06 10.58
C LEU A 95 -0.84 -14.77 9.84
N ASP A 96 -1.07 -15.16 8.59
CA ASP A 96 -0.07 -15.80 7.74
C ASP A 96 -0.28 -15.35 6.30
N GLY A 97 0.67 -14.59 5.75
CA GLY A 97 0.62 -14.12 4.37
C GLY A 97 1.46 -12.87 4.12
N GLU A 98 1.37 -12.37 2.90
CA GLU A 98 2.08 -11.19 2.43
C GLU A 98 1.13 -10.09 2.00
N THR A 99 1.60 -8.85 2.12
CA THR A 99 0.87 -7.67 1.67
C THR A 99 1.80 -6.76 0.88
N LEU A 100 1.43 -6.48 -0.37
CA LEU A 100 2.00 -5.40 -1.16
C LEU A 100 1.09 -4.18 -1.03
N ASN A 101 1.62 -3.10 -0.48
CA ASN A 101 0.98 -1.79 -0.44
C ASN A 101 1.64 -0.88 -1.48
N THR A 102 0.86 -0.34 -2.39
CA THR A 102 1.29 0.69 -3.34
C THR A 102 0.49 1.95 -3.08
N GLU A 103 1.17 3.09 -2.93
CA GLU A 103 0.53 4.38 -2.74
C GLU A 103 0.96 5.33 -3.85
N LEU A 104 -0.02 5.99 -4.46
CA LEU A 104 0.19 7.14 -5.34
C LEU A 104 -0.21 8.40 -4.58
N SER A 105 0.72 9.35 -4.46
CA SER A 105 0.50 10.63 -3.83
C SER A 105 0.79 11.76 -4.82
N ILE A 106 -0.13 12.72 -4.92
CA ILE A 106 -0.01 13.91 -5.76
C ILE A 106 -0.14 15.13 -4.87
N ASP A 107 0.92 15.91 -4.76
CA ASP A 107 0.98 17.15 -3.99
C ASP A 107 0.95 18.36 -4.92
N TYR A 108 0.19 19.40 -4.52
CA TYR A 108 0.08 20.66 -5.25
C TYR A 108 0.28 21.86 -4.32
N GLY A 109 1.23 22.73 -4.66
CA GLY A 109 1.50 23.95 -3.90
C GLY A 109 0.49 25.05 -4.17
N LEU A 110 -0.34 25.39 -3.17
CA LEU A 110 -1.34 26.45 -3.25
C LEU A 110 -0.71 27.85 -3.12
N GLY A 111 0.51 27.94 -2.58
CA GLY A 111 1.13 29.18 -2.14
C GLY A 111 0.71 29.56 -0.72
N ASN A 112 1.19 30.70 -0.22
CA ASN A 112 0.95 31.13 1.18
C ASN A 112 1.30 30.05 2.21
N LYS A 113 2.38 29.30 1.93
CA LYS A 113 2.86 28.18 2.76
C LYS A 113 1.82 27.06 2.95
N ALA A 114 0.96 26.84 1.94
CA ALA A 114 -0.04 25.79 1.94
C ALA A 114 0.07 24.87 0.73
N GLU A 115 -0.36 23.63 0.91
CA GLU A 115 -0.33 22.54 -0.06
C GLU A 115 -1.56 21.65 0.10
N LEU A 116 -2.01 21.08 -1.01
CA LEU A 116 -3.06 20.08 -1.05
C LEU A 116 -2.47 18.78 -1.60
N SER A 117 -2.73 17.66 -0.93
CA SER A 117 -2.29 16.33 -1.33
C SER A 117 -3.48 15.42 -1.61
N LEU A 118 -3.41 14.62 -2.67
CA LEU A 118 -4.30 13.50 -2.95
C LEU A 118 -3.52 12.20 -2.80
N VAL A 119 -4.02 11.27 -1.99
CA VAL A 119 -3.39 9.98 -1.71
C VAL A 119 -4.33 8.85 -2.12
N VAL A 120 -3.84 7.96 -2.98
CA VAL A 120 -4.58 6.80 -3.51
C VAL A 120 -3.83 5.52 -3.16
N PRO A 121 -4.28 4.78 -2.13
CA PRO A 121 -3.66 3.53 -1.75
C PRO A 121 -4.26 2.34 -2.50
N TYR A 122 -3.42 1.38 -2.86
CA TYR A 122 -3.77 0.04 -3.34
C TYR A 122 -3.08 -1.00 -2.45
N SER A 123 -3.84 -1.99 -1.99
CA SER A 123 -3.32 -3.11 -1.21
C SER A 123 -3.61 -4.42 -1.92
N LYS A 124 -2.63 -5.31 -1.96
CA LYS A 124 -2.77 -6.69 -2.43
C LYS A 124 -2.27 -7.64 -1.36
N HIS A 125 -3.13 -8.56 -0.94
CA HIS A 125 -2.80 -9.66 -0.06
C HIS A 125 -2.55 -10.93 -0.89
N SER A 126 -1.49 -11.65 -0.57
CA SER A 126 -1.10 -12.90 -1.24
C SER A 126 -0.50 -13.90 -0.27
N GLY A 127 -0.30 -15.13 -0.72
CA GLY A 127 0.49 -16.11 0.03
C GLY A 127 1.97 -15.70 0.16
N GLY A 128 2.72 -16.51 0.90
CA GLY A 128 4.11 -16.25 1.26
C GLY A 128 5.17 -16.53 0.18
N ASN A 129 5.32 -15.65 -0.81
CA ASN A 129 6.40 -15.77 -1.81
C ASN A 129 7.81 -15.66 -1.19
N LEU A 130 7.93 -15.00 -0.04
CA LEU A 130 9.15 -14.82 0.73
C LEU A 130 9.39 -15.95 1.74
N ASP A 131 8.48 -16.92 1.88
CA ASP A 131 8.59 -18.00 2.88
C ASP A 131 9.94 -18.71 2.78
N GLY A 132 10.33 -19.13 1.56
CA GLY A 132 11.60 -19.81 1.35
C GLY A 132 12.83 -18.94 1.67
N PHE A 133 12.78 -17.64 1.34
CA PHE A 133 13.87 -16.72 1.68
C PHE A 133 14.00 -16.56 3.19
N ILE A 134 12.89 -16.37 3.90
CA ILE A 134 12.85 -16.18 5.35
C ILE A 134 13.29 -17.46 6.07
N GLU A 135 12.75 -18.61 5.69
CA GLU A 135 13.16 -19.92 6.26
C GLU A 135 14.66 -20.18 6.09
N ASN A 136 15.22 -19.86 4.91
CA ASN A 136 16.64 -20.01 4.64
C ASN A 136 17.48 -19.02 5.44
N TRP A 137 17.03 -17.78 5.61
CA TRP A 137 17.69 -16.78 6.43
C TRP A 137 17.78 -17.24 7.89
N HIS A 138 16.65 -17.69 8.47
CA HIS A 138 16.63 -18.25 9.82
C HIS A 138 17.54 -19.46 9.96
N SER A 139 17.52 -20.37 8.98
CA SER A 139 18.36 -21.58 9.00
C SER A 139 19.85 -21.26 8.87
N PHE A 140 20.22 -20.25 8.07
CA PHE A 140 21.61 -19.84 7.88
C PHE A 140 22.21 -19.22 9.14
N PHE A 141 21.42 -18.42 9.86
CA PHE A 141 21.84 -17.77 11.11
C PHE A 141 21.51 -18.58 12.38
N ASP A 142 20.95 -19.78 12.24
CA ASP A 142 20.48 -20.64 13.34
C ASP A 142 19.52 -19.91 14.31
N LEU A 143 18.60 -19.12 13.74
CA LEU A 143 17.63 -18.32 14.47
C LEU A 143 16.27 -19.03 14.56
N PRO A 144 15.54 -18.87 15.67
CA PRO A 144 14.17 -19.37 15.77
C PRO A 144 13.25 -18.67 14.76
N ASP A 145 12.35 -19.41 14.12
CA ASP A 145 11.45 -18.94 13.06
C ASP A 145 10.01 -18.68 13.54
N GLY A 146 9.81 -18.68 14.87
CA GLY A 146 8.49 -18.46 15.48
C GLY A 146 7.47 -19.57 15.22
N GLY A 147 7.91 -20.78 14.84
CA GLY A 147 7.01 -21.90 14.54
C GLY A 147 6.56 -21.95 13.08
N ARG A 148 7.05 -21.04 12.22
CA ARG A 148 6.67 -20.95 10.80
C ARG A 148 6.91 -22.25 10.03
N ARG A 149 7.98 -23.00 10.33
CA ARG A 149 8.28 -24.30 9.70
C ARG A 149 7.21 -25.37 9.89
N HIS A 150 6.32 -25.22 10.86
CA HIS A 150 5.19 -26.13 11.08
C HIS A 150 3.89 -25.65 10.41
N SER A 151 3.88 -24.44 9.84
CA SER A 151 2.74 -23.91 9.10
C SER A 151 2.77 -24.31 7.62
N PRO A 152 1.60 -24.37 6.95
CA PRO A 152 1.54 -24.58 5.50
C PRO A 152 2.30 -23.48 4.74
N LYS A 153 3.15 -23.88 3.80
CA LYS A 153 3.91 -22.95 2.97
C LYS A 153 3.01 -22.18 1.99
N ASN A 154 3.41 -20.95 1.68
CA ASN A 154 2.77 -20.05 0.73
C ASN A 154 1.29 -19.78 1.07
N ARG A 155 0.91 -19.86 2.35
CA ARG A 155 -0.47 -19.66 2.78
C ARG A 155 -0.82 -18.17 2.82
N LEU A 156 -2.06 -17.87 2.44
CA LEU A 156 -2.73 -16.64 2.82
C LEU A 156 -3.91 -16.99 3.73
N LEU A 157 -3.79 -16.64 5.00
CA LEU A 157 -4.83 -16.77 5.99
C LEU A 157 -4.63 -15.70 7.07
N TYR A 158 -5.48 -14.67 7.04
CA TYR A 158 -5.64 -13.76 8.18
C TYR A 158 -6.97 -14.07 8.84
N GLN A 159 -6.95 -14.57 10.07
CA GLN A 159 -8.12 -15.07 10.75
C GLN A 159 -8.12 -14.65 12.21
N VAL A 160 -9.28 -14.21 12.68
CA VAL A 160 -9.57 -13.98 14.10
C VAL A 160 -10.82 -14.78 14.44
N LYS A 161 -10.74 -15.57 15.51
CA LYS A 161 -11.88 -16.27 16.08
C LYS A 161 -12.07 -15.86 17.52
N ASN A 162 -13.33 -15.66 17.91
CA ASN A 162 -13.75 -15.40 19.29
C ASN A 162 -14.74 -16.51 19.70
N ASN A 163 -14.47 -17.20 20.81
CA ASN A 163 -15.24 -18.34 21.33
C ASN A 163 -15.49 -19.41 20.25
N GLY A 164 -14.45 -19.75 19.49
CA GLY A 164 -14.51 -20.71 18.39
C GLY A 164 -15.26 -20.24 17.14
N ARG A 165 -15.91 -19.06 17.16
CA ARG A 165 -16.58 -18.48 16.00
C ARG A 165 -15.65 -17.53 15.26
N GLU A 166 -15.60 -17.68 13.95
CA GLU A 166 -14.85 -16.77 13.08
C GLU A 166 -15.48 -15.37 13.10
N SER A 167 -14.72 -14.37 13.55
CA SER A 167 -15.13 -12.96 13.49
C SER A 167 -14.58 -12.26 12.25
N PHE A 168 -13.44 -12.72 11.75
CA PHE A 168 -12.81 -12.21 10.54
C PHE A 168 -11.99 -13.31 9.87
N ALA A 169 -12.07 -13.41 8.55
CA ALA A 169 -11.18 -14.21 7.74
C ALA A 169 -10.90 -13.57 6.38
N LEU A 170 -9.65 -13.67 5.94
CA LEU A 170 -9.20 -13.31 4.60
C LEU A 170 -8.27 -14.42 4.08
N GLY A 171 -8.46 -14.78 2.81
CA GLY A 171 -7.84 -15.93 2.17
C GLY A 171 -8.89 -16.97 1.77
N PRO A 172 -8.51 -18.10 1.16
CA PRO A 172 -7.14 -18.49 0.80
C PRO A 172 -6.64 -17.83 -0.50
N ASN A 173 -7.54 -17.25 -1.30
CA ASN A 173 -7.18 -16.66 -2.57
C ASN A 173 -6.58 -15.26 -2.38
N SER A 174 -5.57 -14.93 -3.20
CA SER A 174 -5.03 -13.58 -3.25
C SER A 174 -6.13 -12.59 -3.63
N THR A 175 -6.11 -11.42 -3.00
CA THR A 175 -7.10 -10.36 -3.22
C THR A 175 -6.40 -9.01 -3.21
N GLY A 176 -6.94 -8.04 -3.93
CA GLY A 176 -6.41 -6.68 -3.94
C GLY A 176 -7.49 -5.66 -4.24
N ALA A 177 -7.38 -4.51 -3.61
CA ALA A 177 -8.36 -3.43 -3.70
C ALA A 177 -7.70 -2.06 -3.47
N LEU A 178 -8.37 -1.02 -3.94
CA LEU A 178 -8.09 0.33 -3.47
C LEU A 178 -8.51 0.46 -2.01
N GLY A 179 -7.70 1.16 -1.22
CA GLY A 179 -8.08 1.59 0.12
C GLY A 179 -8.77 2.95 0.10
N ASP A 180 -8.83 3.57 1.26
CA ASP A 180 -9.48 4.87 1.43
C ASP A 180 -8.64 5.99 0.80
N ILE A 181 -9.22 6.64 -0.21
CA ILE A 181 -8.62 7.80 -0.86
C ILE A 181 -8.67 8.98 0.09
N SER A 182 -7.52 9.63 0.30
CA SER A 182 -7.39 10.74 1.24
C SER A 182 -7.05 12.04 0.54
N ILE A 183 -7.63 13.14 1.01
CA ILE A 183 -7.24 14.51 0.64
C ILE A 183 -6.69 15.18 1.88
N ILE A 184 -5.49 15.74 1.80
CA ILE A 184 -4.78 16.31 2.95
C ILE A 184 -4.46 17.78 2.66
N PHE A 185 -4.77 18.65 3.61
CA PHE A 185 -4.34 20.05 3.58
C PHE A 185 -3.17 20.26 4.52
N SER A 186 -2.04 20.72 3.99
CA SER A 186 -0.82 21.03 4.73
C SER A 186 -0.67 22.55 4.83
N LYS A 187 -0.31 23.08 6.01
CA LYS A 187 0.09 24.48 6.16
C LYS A 187 1.28 24.62 7.09
N ASN A 188 2.33 25.29 6.61
CA ASN A 188 3.46 25.67 7.45
C ASN A 188 3.11 26.94 8.25
N LEU A 189 3.18 26.81 9.58
CA LEU A 189 2.77 27.83 10.55
C LEU A 189 3.93 28.68 11.07
N SER A 190 5.18 28.24 10.88
CA SER A 190 6.36 28.95 11.37
C SER A 190 7.55 28.66 10.50
N ASP A 191 8.29 29.72 10.15
CA ASP A 191 9.61 29.56 9.59
C ASP A 191 10.58 29.31 10.74
N ARG A 192 11.39 28.25 10.62
CA ARG A 192 12.53 28.10 11.52
C ARG A 192 13.56 29.16 11.09
N LYS A 193 13.86 30.13 11.96
CA LYS A 193 15.04 30.98 11.75
C LYS A 193 16.25 30.06 11.86
N ASN A 194 17.00 29.90 10.78
CA ASN A 194 18.29 29.22 10.82
C ASN A 194 19.15 29.92 11.88
N GLN A 195 19.65 29.16 12.86
CA GLN A 195 20.75 29.57 13.73
C GLN A 195 22.06 29.18 13.07
#